data_AF-A0AAW0ID74-F1
#
_entry.id   AF-A0AAW0ID74-F1
#
_cell.length_a   1.000
_cell.length_b   1.000
_cell.length_c   1.000
_cell.angle_alpha   90.00
_cell.angle_beta   90.00
_cell.angle_gamma   90.00
#
_symmetry.space_group_name_H-M   'P 1'
#
loop_
_entity.id
_entity.type
_entity.pdbx_description
1 polymer ?
#
loop_
_entity_poly.entity_id
_entity_poly.type
_entity_poly.pdbx_seq_one_letter_code
_entity_poly.pdbx_strand_id
1 'polypeptide(L)'
;MFLEIMAPMYPIFFTMTVSISNLAKCIVGVAGGATRAALTMHQARRNNMADETVVNLAGLLVSLLMLPLVSDCPSLGFGCFILLTALHIYANYRAVRALVLETLNESRLQLVLKHFLQRGEVLEPASANQMEPLWTGFWPSLSLSLGVPLHHLVSSVSELKQLVDGHQEPYLLHWNQSHNQVQVALSQVAGPEAILRAATHGLVLGALQEDGPLPKELAELREQARAGPKKENWVLVRETHQVLDTLFPKFLKGLQAAGWKTEKHHLEVDEWRATWPLSPEKKVL
;
A
#
# COMPACT_ATOMS: atom_id res chain seq x y z
N MET A 1 -6.32 1.96 -26.81
CA MET A 1 -6.16 0.91 -27.85
C MET A 1 -7.49 0.25 -28.17
N PHE A 2 -8.10 -0.53 -27.27
CA PHE A 2 -9.40 -1.17 -27.54
C PHE A 2 -10.48 -0.18 -28.02
N LEU A 3 -10.67 0.93 -27.30
CA LEU A 3 -11.66 1.96 -27.67
C LEU A 3 -11.45 2.53 -29.08
N GLU A 4 -10.21 2.69 -29.53
CA GLU A 4 -9.89 3.16 -30.89
C GLU A 4 -10.18 2.13 -31.96
N ILE A 5 -9.94 0.84 -31.67
CA ILE A 5 -10.28 -0.26 -32.58
C ILE A 5 -11.81 -0.34 -32.74
N MET A 6 -12.57 -0.06 -31.67
CA MET A 6 -14.03 -0.11 -31.67
C MET A 6 -14.71 1.18 -32.18
N ALA A 7 -14.01 2.32 -32.14
CA ALA A 7 -14.58 3.63 -32.49
C ALA A 7 -15.25 3.68 -33.89
N PRO A 8 -14.69 3.08 -34.95
CA PRO A 8 -15.35 3.04 -36.26
C PRO A 8 -16.71 2.33 -36.27
N MET A 9 -16.99 1.43 -35.32
CA MET A 9 -18.28 0.74 -35.22
C MET A 9 -19.40 1.63 -34.63
N TYR A 10 -19.04 2.77 -34.01
CA TYR A 10 -19.98 3.70 -33.41
C TYR A 10 -19.76 5.14 -33.94
N PRO A 11 -20.04 5.42 -35.22
CA PRO A 11 -19.72 6.71 -35.86
C PRO A 11 -20.31 7.94 -35.15
N ILE A 12 -21.51 7.79 -34.57
CA ILE A 12 -22.22 8.86 -33.84
C ILE A 12 -21.44 9.32 -32.61
N PHE A 13 -20.74 8.39 -31.94
CA PHE A 13 -19.96 8.65 -30.73
C PHE A 13 -18.46 8.62 -30.98
N PHE A 14 -18.01 8.67 -32.24
CA PHE A 14 -16.61 8.50 -32.62
C PHE A 14 -15.69 9.46 -31.87
N THR A 15 -15.98 10.78 -31.94
CA THR A 15 -15.18 11.82 -31.30
C THR A 15 -15.10 11.64 -29.78
N MET A 16 -16.21 11.26 -29.15
CA MET A 16 -16.26 11.02 -27.71
C MET A 16 -15.43 9.78 -27.34
N THR A 17 -15.57 8.70 -28.10
CA THR A 17 -14.84 7.43 -27.88
C THR A 17 -13.33 7.62 -28.01
N VAL A 18 -12.88 8.34 -29.05
CA VAL A 18 -11.44 8.64 -29.25
C VAL A 18 -10.91 9.59 -28.17
N SER A 19 -11.70 10.58 -27.75
CA SER A 19 -11.31 11.49 -26.66
C SER A 19 -11.11 10.75 -25.33
N ILE A 20 -12.02 9.84 -24.99
CA ILE A 20 -11.90 8.97 -23.80
C ILE A 20 -10.68 8.04 -23.94
N SER A 21 -10.43 7.49 -25.13
CA SER A 21 -9.22 6.68 -25.39
C SER A 21 -7.93 7.47 -25.15
N ASN A 22 -7.86 8.73 -25.61
CA ASN A 22 -6.71 9.59 -25.38
C ASN A 22 -6.52 9.94 -23.90
N LEU A 23 -7.60 10.23 -23.19
CA LEU A 23 -7.55 10.43 -21.74
C LEU A 23 -6.99 9.20 -21.01
N ALA A 24 -7.49 8.01 -21.35
CA ALA A 24 -7.00 6.76 -20.79
C ALA A 24 -5.52 6.52 -21.11
N LYS A 25 -5.07 6.83 -22.33
CA LYS A 25 -3.65 6.77 -22.72
C LYS A 25 -2.78 7.72 -21.90
N CYS A 26 -3.25 8.94 -21.64
CA CYS A 26 -2.52 9.88 -20.79
C CYS A 26 -2.36 9.34 -19.36
N ILE A 27 -3.45 8.82 -18.77
CA ILE A 27 -3.44 8.23 -17.42
C ILE A 27 -2.45 7.05 -17.35
N VAL A 28 -2.55 6.10 -18.29
CA VAL A 28 -1.66 4.94 -18.37
C VAL A 28 -0.21 5.37 -18.64
N GLY A 29 0.00 6.39 -19.46
CA GLY A 29 1.32 6.93 -19.76
C GLY A 29 2.01 7.53 -18.53
N VAL A 30 1.28 8.30 -17.72
CA VAL A 30 1.79 8.84 -16.45
C VAL A 30 2.08 7.73 -15.45
N ALA A 31 1.14 6.80 -15.25
CA ALA A 31 1.30 5.68 -14.31
C ALA A 31 2.48 4.76 -14.72
N GLY A 32 2.58 4.43 -16.01
CA GLY A 32 3.68 3.64 -16.55
C GLY A 32 5.03 4.36 -16.48
N GLY A 33 5.05 5.66 -16.74
CA GLY A 33 6.25 6.50 -16.60
C GLY A 33 6.76 6.55 -15.17
N ALA A 34 5.87 6.77 -14.19
CA ALA A 34 6.23 6.76 -12.77
C ALA A 34 6.74 5.40 -12.31
N THR A 35 6.08 4.32 -12.71
CA THR A 35 6.49 2.94 -12.39
C THR A 35 7.86 2.64 -12.97
N ARG A 36 8.09 2.96 -14.26
CA ARG A 36 9.40 2.75 -14.89
C ARG A 36 10.48 3.57 -14.20
N ALA A 37 10.24 4.83 -13.87
CA ALA A 37 11.22 5.66 -13.15
C ALA A 37 11.60 5.05 -11.79
N ALA A 38 10.62 4.55 -11.02
CA ALA A 38 10.88 3.87 -9.76
C ALA A 38 11.67 2.56 -9.95
N LEU A 39 11.33 1.76 -10.97
CA LEU A 39 12.05 0.53 -11.32
C LEU A 39 13.48 0.84 -11.80
N THR A 40 13.66 1.84 -12.64
CA THR A 40 14.96 2.27 -13.11
C THR A 40 15.80 2.80 -11.95
N MET A 41 15.24 3.51 -10.97
CA MET A 41 15.96 3.89 -9.75
C MET A 41 16.42 2.65 -8.96
N HIS A 42 15.57 1.63 -8.85
CA HIS A 42 15.92 0.37 -8.21
C HIS A 42 17.01 -0.40 -8.99
N GLN A 43 16.95 -0.38 -10.32
CA GLN A 43 17.87 -1.07 -11.23
C GLN A 43 19.13 -0.27 -11.57
N ALA A 44 19.16 1.04 -11.31
CA ALA A 44 20.28 1.96 -11.60
C ALA A 44 21.58 1.58 -10.89
N ARG A 45 21.52 0.59 -9.99
CA ARG A 45 22.71 -0.12 -9.50
C ARG A 45 23.53 -0.80 -10.62
N ARG A 46 23.01 -0.93 -11.85
CA ARG A 46 23.69 -1.58 -13.01
C ARG A 46 23.77 -0.80 -14.33
N ASN A 47 23.33 0.46 -14.44
CA ASN A 47 23.62 1.40 -15.55
C ASN A 47 23.64 0.86 -17.02
N ASN A 48 22.81 -0.13 -17.40
CA ASN A 48 22.81 -0.69 -18.77
C ASN A 48 21.66 -0.14 -19.64
N MET A 49 21.74 1.14 -20.04
CA MET A 49 20.71 1.75 -20.93
C MET A 49 20.66 1.15 -22.35
N ALA A 50 21.69 0.41 -22.77
CA ALA A 50 21.75 -0.20 -24.10
C ALA A 50 20.65 -1.24 -24.33
N ASP A 51 20.26 -1.98 -23.30
CA ASP A 51 19.29 -3.08 -23.40
C ASP A 51 17.87 -2.57 -23.75
N GLU A 52 17.51 -1.36 -23.30
CA GLU A 52 16.20 -0.76 -23.60
C GLU A 52 16.05 -0.34 -25.07
N THR A 53 17.13 0.09 -25.72
CA THR A 53 17.12 0.56 -27.12
C THR A 53 16.93 -0.60 -28.10
N VAL A 54 17.54 -1.75 -27.82
CA VAL A 54 17.44 -2.96 -28.66
C VAL A 54 16.03 -3.53 -28.62
N VAL A 55 15.40 -3.56 -27.44
CA VAL A 55 14.01 -4.03 -27.28
C VAL A 55 13.04 -3.11 -28.01
N ASN A 56 13.20 -1.79 -27.91
CA ASN A 56 12.36 -0.84 -28.65
C ASN A 56 12.53 -0.98 -30.16
N LEU A 57 13.76 -1.13 -30.65
CA LEU A 57 14.04 -1.34 -32.07
C LEU A 57 13.44 -2.66 -32.57
N ALA A 58 13.58 -3.74 -31.80
CA ALA A 58 12.96 -5.04 -32.12
C ALA A 58 11.43 -4.93 -32.16
N GLY A 59 10.82 -4.21 -31.21
CA GLY A 59 9.38 -3.95 -31.20
C GLY A 59 8.91 -3.17 -32.43
N LEU A 60 9.66 -2.14 -32.83
CA LEU A 60 9.40 -1.37 -34.06
C LEU A 60 9.51 -2.25 -35.31
N LEU A 61 10.55 -3.09 -35.40
CA LEU A 61 10.76 -4.00 -36.53
C LEU A 61 9.62 -5.03 -36.63
N VAL A 62 9.24 -5.64 -35.51
CA VAL A 62 8.12 -6.59 -35.47
C VAL A 62 6.81 -5.90 -35.86
N SER A 63 6.56 -4.68 -35.38
CA SER A 63 5.38 -3.89 -35.77
C SER A 63 5.37 -3.59 -37.26
N LEU A 64 6.51 -3.24 -37.85
CA LEU A 64 6.64 -2.93 -39.27
C LEU A 64 6.33 -4.14 -40.14
N LEU A 65 6.74 -5.33 -39.72
CA LEU A 65 6.47 -6.60 -40.42
C LEU A 65 5.02 -7.10 -40.22
N MET A 66 4.42 -6.83 -39.06
CA MET A 66 3.05 -7.25 -38.74
C MET A 66 1.98 -6.36 -39.39
N LEU A 67 2.24 -5.06 -39.58
CA LEU A 67 1.25 -4.11 -40.06
C LEU A 67 0.60 -4.51 -41.41
N PRO A 68 1.37 -4.90 -42.46
CA PRO A 68 0.79 -5.28 -43.75
C PRO A 68 -0.04 -6.56 -43.68
N LEU A 69 0.33 -7.50 -42.80
CA LEU A 69 -0.37 -8.79 -42.66
C LEU A 69 -1.74 -8.63 -41.98
N VAL A 70 -1.88 -7.59 -41.16
CA VAL A 70 -3.05 -7.36 -40.32
C VAL A 70 -3.99 -6.31 -40.91
N SER A 71 -3.46 -5.36 -41.69
CA SER A 71 -4.23 -4.23 -42.26
C SER A 71 -5.46 -4.64 -43.07
N ASP A 72 -5.38 -5.73 -43.83
CA ASP A 72 -6.47 -6.15 -44.72
C ASP A 72 -7.47 -7.12 -44.05
N CYS A 73 -7.20 -7.55 -42.81
CA CYS A 73 -8.01 -8.54 -42.09
C CYS A 73 -8.37 -8.06 -40.68
N PRO A 74 -9.51 -7.34 -40.50
CA PRO A 74 -9.91 -6.79 -39.21
C PRO A 74 -10.05 -7.85 -38.09
N SER A 75 -10.52 -9.05 -38.42
CA SER A 75 -10.64 -10.17 -37.48
C SER A 75 -9.27 -10.67 -37.00
N LEU A 76 -8.29 -10.77 -37.91
CA LEU A 76 -6.91 -11.11 -37.58
C LEU A 76 -6.29 -10.04 -36.68
N GLY A 77 -6.52 -8.76 -36.99
CA GLY A 77 -6.04 -7.65 -36.16
C GLY A 77 -6.63 -7.62 -34.77
N PHE A 78 -7.92 -7.88 -34.63
CA PHE A 78 -8.55 -8.02 -33.32
C PHE A 78 -8.00 -9.23 -32.54
N GLY A 79 -7.81 -10.37 -33.21
CA GLY A 79 -7.19 -11.56 -32.61
C GLY A 79 -5.77 -11.30 -32.12
N CYS A 80 -4.92 -10.68 -32.96
CA CYS A 80 -3.57 -10.25 -32.59
C CYS A 80 -3.59 -9.26 -31.42
N PHE A 81 -4.51 -8.29 -31.42
CA PHE A 81 -4.65 -7.35 -30.31
C PHE A 81 -4.94 -8.05 -28.98
N ILE A 82 -5.91 -8.97 -28.95
CA ILE A 82 -6.25 -9.74 -27.74
C ILE A 82 -5.06 -10.57 -27.27
N LEU A 83 -4.41 -11.30 -28.19
CA LEU A 83 -3.26 -12.15 -27.86
C LEU A 83 -2.07 -11.35 -27.32
N LEU A 84 -1.69 -10.27 -28.01
CA LEU A 84 -0.57 -9.41 -27.59
C LEU A 84 -0.88 -8.69 -26.28
N THR A 85 -2.12 -8.27 -26.06
CA THR A 85 -2.54 -7.67 -24.78
C THR A 85 -2.46 -8.69 -23.64
N ALA A 86 -2.93 -9.92 -23.85
CA ALA A 86 -2.82 -10.99 -22.87
C ALA A 86 -1.35 -11.32 -22.54
N LEU A 87 -0.51 -11.44 -23.56
CA LEU A 87 0.93 -11.65 -23.39
C LEU A 87 1.59 -10.49 -22.65
N HIS A 88 1.23 -9.24 -22.97
CA HIS A 88 1.74 -8.05 -22.29
C HIS A 88 1.36 -8.05 -20.81
N ILE A 89 0.09 -8.31 -20.46
CA ILE A 89 -0.37 -8.38 -19.08
C ILE A 89 0.37 -9.51 -18.34
N TYR A 90 0.51 -10.68 -18.96
CA TYR A 90 1.23 -11.81 -18.38
C TYR A 90 2.71 -11.49 -18.14
N ALA A 91 3.39 -10.85 -19.10
CA ALA A 91 4.78 -10.44 -18.96
C ALA A 91 4.96 -9.43 -17.81
N ASN A 92 4.06 -8.43 -17.71
CA ASN A 92 4.07 -7.49 -16.59
C ASN A 92 3.84 -8.19 -15.24
N TYR A 93 2.88 -9.12 -15.17
CA TYR A 93 2.65 -9.93 -13.99
C TYR A 93 3.92 -10.69 -13.57
N ARG A 94 4.58 -11.37 -14.52
CA ARG A 94 5.83 -12.10 -14.27
C ARG A 94 6.96 -11.17 -13.85
N ALA A 95 7.07 -9.99 -14.45
CA ALA A 95 8.08 -8.99 -14.12
C ALA A 95 7.90 -8.48 -12.68
N VAL A 96 6.67 -8.12 -12.28
CA VAL A 96 6.38 -7.70 -10.90
C VAL A 96 6.66 -8.84 -9.91
N ARG A 97 6.29 -10.08 -10.23
CA ARG A 97 6.59 -11.26 -9.39
C ARG A 97 8.08 -11.59 -9.28
N ALA A 98 8.90 -11.20 -10.25
CA ALA A 98 10.34 -11.37 -10.22
C ALA A 98 11.05 -10.23 -9.46
N LEU A 99 10.39 -9.07 -9.32
CA LEU A 99 10.92 -7.92 -8.62
C LEU A 99 10.73 -8.06 -7.11
N VAL A 100 11.77 -8.52 -6.41
CA VAL A 100 11.79 -8.55 -4.95
C VAL A 100 12.24 -7.19 -4.42
N LEU A 101 11.30 -6.45 -3.84
CA LEU A 101 11.56 -5.15 -3.21
C LEU A 101 11.72 -5.33 -1.69
N GLU A 102 12.77 -4.73 -1.13
CA GLU A 102 13.10 -4.80 0.31
C GLU A 102 12.35 -3.76 1.16
N THR A 103 11.47 -2.95 0.55
CA THR A 103 10.70 -1.89 1.20
C THR A 103 9.25 -2.33 1.44
N LEU A 104 8.70 -1.94 2.59
CA LEU A 104 7.32 -2.22 2.95
C LEU A 104 6.36 -1.20 2.32
N ASN A 105 5.38 -1.67 1.56
CA ASN A 105 4.14 -0.94 1.28
C ASN A 105 3.05 -1.43 2.27
N GLU A 106 1.84 -0.90 2.17
CA GLU A 106 0.75 -1.27 3.09
C GLU A 106 0.37 -2.75 2.99
N SER A 107 0.21 -3.29 1.78
CA SER A 107 -0.17 -4.69 1.56
C SER A 107 0.87 -5.68 2.09
N ARG A 108 2.17 -5.40 1.88
CA ARG A 108 3.26 -6.21 2.43
C ARG A 108 3.34 -6.09 3.93
N LEU A 109 3.18 -4.88 4.48
CA LEU A 109 3.17 -4.69 5.92
C LEU A 109 2.03 -5.50 6.56
N GLN A 110 0.82 -5.44 6.00
CA GLN A 110 -0.32 -6.23 6.47
C GLN A 110 -0.04 -7.74 6.39
N LEU A 111 0.49 -8.22 5.26
CA LEU A 111 0.82 -9.63 5.06
C LEU A 111 1.88 -10.12 6.07
N VAL A 112 2.98 -9.37 6.19
CA VAL A 112 4.12 -9.71 7.06
C VAL A 112 3.71 -9.64 8.52
N LEU A 113 2.95 -8.61 8.92
CA LEU A 113 2.40 -8.48 10.26
C LEU A 113 1.44 -9.63 10.58
N LYS A 114 0.52 -9.96 9.67
CA LYS A 114 -0.41 -11.09 9.86
C LYS A 114 0.34 -12.40 10.08
N HIS A 115 1.37 -12.68 9.29
CA HIS A 115 2.22 -13.85 9.48
C HIS A 115 2.94 -13.83 10.83
N PHE A 116 3.49 -12.68 11.22
CA PHE A 116 4.17 -12.51 12.51
C PHE A 116 3.23 -12.72 13.70
N LEU A 117 2.02 -12.16 13.67
CA LEU A 117 1.03 -12.33 14.73
C LEU A 117 0.57 -13.80 14.86
N GLN A 118 0.53 -14.55 13.76
CA GLN A 118 0.07 -15.93 13.75
C GLN A 118 1.17 -16.95 14.08
N ARG A 119 2.41 -16.71 13.65
CA ARG A 119 3.51 -17.67 13.74
C ARG A 119 4.70 -17.22 14.59
N GLY A 120 4.75 -15.94 14.96
CA GLY A 120 5.91 -15.35 15.66
C GLY A 120 7.12 -15.09 14.77
N GLU A 121 7.01 -15.32 13.46
CA GLU A 121 8.09 -15.20 12.48
C GLU A 121 7.78 -14.15 11.43
N VAL A 122 8.79 -13.41 11.01
CA VAL A 122 8.68 -12.39 9.97
C VAL A 122 9.04 -13.00 8.62
N LEU A 123 8.19 -12.82 7.60
CA LEU A 123 8.47 -13.28 6.24
C LEU A 123 9.63 -12.51 5.62
N GLU A 124 10.50 -13.22 4.91
CA GLU A 124 11.53 -12.61 4.06
C GLU A 124 10.90 -11.89 2.85
N PRO A 125 11.55 -10.84 2.31
CA PRO A 125 11.07 -10.11 1.13
C PRO A 125 10.71 -11.01 -0.06
N ALA A 126 11.50 -12.04 -0.35
CA ALA A 126 11.24 -12.95 -1.46
C ALA A 126 9.95 -13.77 -1.25
N SER A 127 9.75 -14.29 -0.05
CA SER A 127 8.54 -15.04 0.34
C SER A 127 7.31 -14.15 0.34
N ALA A 128 7.41 -12.94 0.90
CA ALA A 128 6.34 -11.96 0.88
C ALA A 128 5.96 -11.56 -0.56
N ASN A 129 6.93 -11.40 -1.46
CA ASN A 129 6.69 -11.03 -2.87
C ASN A 129 5.89 -12.10 -3.63
N GLN A 130 6.04 -13.38 -3.30
CA GLN A 130 5.25 -14.46 -3.90
C GLN A 130 3.81 -14.49 -3.39
N MET A 131 3.61 -14.09 -2.13
CA MET A 131 2.31 -14.12 -1.45
C MET A 131 1.52 -12.80 -1.61
N GLU A 132 2.18 -11.69 -1.97
CA GLU A 132 1.54 -10.38 -2.11
C GLU A 132 0.40 -10.43 -3.14
N PRO A 133 -0.82 -9.97 -2.80
CA PRO A 133 -1.90 -9.84 -3.77
C PRO A 133 -1.59 -8.69 -4.73
N LEU A 134 -1.51 -8.98 -6.03
CA LEU A 134 -1.30 -7.95 -7.06
C LEU A 134 -2.60 -7.27 -7.51
N TRP A 135 -3.75 -7.84 -7.13
CA TRP A 135 -5.08 -7.29 -7.39
C TRP A 135 -5.75 -6.96 -6.06
N THR A 136 -5.89 -5.67 -5.78
CA THR A 136 -6.25 -5.16 -4.44
C THR A 136 -7.68 -4.61 -4.34
N GLY A 137 -8.49 -4.67 -5.40
CA GLY A 137 -9.77 -3.94 -5.46
C GLY A 137 -11.04 -4.66 -4.99
N PHE A 138 -10.97 -5.93 -4.57
CA PHE A 138 -12.19 -6.75 -4.35
C PHE A 138 -12.43 -7.20 -2.90
N TRP A 139 -11.54 -6.87 -1.96
CA TRP A 139 -11.62 -7.39 -0.60
C TRP A 139 -11.89 -6.27 0.40
N PRO A 140 -12.88 -6.43 1.31
CA PRO A 140 -13.04 -5.51 2.42
C PRO A 140 -11.77 -5.61 3.28
N SER A 141 -10.97 -4.56 3.24
CA SER A 141 -9.74 -4.43 4.01
C SER A 141 -9.84 -3.19 4.91
N LEU A 142 -9.06 -3.19 5.98
CA LEU A 142 -8.89 -2.01 6.82
C LEU A 142 -8.39 -0.85 5.94
N SER A 143 -9.07 0.29 5.99
CA SER A 143 -8.56 1.52 5.39
C SER A 143 -7.62 2.20 6.39
N LEU A 144 -6.31 2.17 6.12
CA LEU A 144 -5.32 2.89 6.91
C LEU A 144 -4.95 4.20 6.22
N SER A 145 -5.05 5.32 6.92
CA SER A 145 -4.61 6.62 6.42
C SER A 145 -3.60 7.24 7.37
N LEU A 146 -2.38 7.50 6.87
CA LEU A 146 -1.27 8.04 7.64
C LEU A 146 -1.04 9.50 7.28
N GLY A 147 -0.78 10.35 8.27
CA GLY A 147 -0.49 11.77 8.03
C GLY A 147 -1.72 12.60 7.70
N VAL A 148 -2.89 12.25 8.26
CA VAL A 148 -4.14 13.00 8.05
C VAL A 148 -4.21 14.25 8.94
N PRO A 149 -5.04 15.26 8.61
CA PRO A 149 -5.19 16.43 9.45
C PRO A 149 -5.84 16.09 10.80
N LEU A 150 -5.45 16.80 11.85
CA LEU A 150 -5.87 16.49 13.23
C LEU A 150 -7.39 16.49 13.43
N HIS A 151 -8.13 17.32 12.70
CA HIS A 151 -9.59 17.41 12.81
C HIS A 151 -10.32 16.16 12.27
N HIS A 152 -9.64 15.25 11.57
CA HIS A 152 -10.19 13.93 11.25
C HIS A 152 -10.22 13.01 12.48
N LEU A 153 -9.30 13.20 13.44
CA LEU A 153 -9.18 12.32 14.61
C LEU A 153 -10.06 12.77 15.77
N VAL A 154 -10.23 14.08 15.94
CA VAL A 154 -10.88 14.69 17.11
C VAL A 154 -11.87 15.77 16.69
N SER A 155 -13.03 15.78 17.35
CA SER A 155 -14.07 16.80 17.15
C SER A 155 -14.07 17.87 18.25
N SER A 156 -13.38 17.61 19.36
CA SER A 156 -13.32 18.51 20.52
C SER A 156 -11.95 18.55 21.19
N VAL A 157 -11.66 19.64 21.91
CA VAL A 157 -10.42 19.79 22.69
C VAL A 157 -10.36 18.77 23.83
N SER A 158 -11.51 18.38 24.40
CA SER A 158 -11.61 17.33 25.41
C SER A 158 -11.13 15.98 24.89
N GLU A 159 -11.54 15.59 23.69
CA GLU A 159 -11.07 14.34 23.05
C GLU A 159 -9.58 14.39 22.77
N LEU A 160 -9.08 15.53 22.27
CA LEU A 160 -7.63 15.68 22.05
C LEU A 160 -6.85 15.53 23.36
N LYS A 161 -7.31 16.13 24.46
CA LYS A 161 -6.67 15.97 25.76
C LYS A 161 -6.66 14.50 26.21
N GLN A 162 -7.76 13.78 26.01
CA GLN A 162 -7.84 12.35 26.35
C GLN A 162 -6.89 11.49 25.49
N LEU A 163 -6.74 11.82 24.20
CA LEU A 163 -5.86 11.10 23.29
C LEU A 163 -4.38 11.35 23.55
N VAL A 164 -4.03 12.55 24.02
CA VAL A 164 -2.65 12.95 24.33
C VAL A 164 -2.24 12.55 25.76
N ASP A 165 -3.19 12.43 26.69
CA ASP A 165 -2.90 12.10 28.09
C ASP A 165 -2.31 10.69 28.23
N GLY A 166 -1.07 10.62 28.72
CA GLY A 166 -0.33 9.36 28.87
C GLY A 166 0.18 8.75 27.55
N HIS A 167 0.05 9.45 26.42
CA HIS A 167 0.56 9.01 25.12
C HIS A 167 1.88 9.71 24.78
N GLN A 168 2.95 8.93 24.62
CA GLN A 168 4.32 9.45 24.43
C GLN A 168 4.82 9.33 22.99
N GLU A 169 4.10 8.65 22.11
CA GLU A 169 4.55 8.41 20.74
C GLU A 169 4.28 9.63 19.84
N PRO A 170 5.11 9.85 18.79
CA PRO A 170 5.01 10.99 17.89
C PRO A 170 3.91 10.81 16.83
N TYR A 171 2.82 10.11 17.15
CA TYR A 171 1.64 9.94 16.31
C TYR A 171 0.40 9.79 17.18
N LEU A 172 -0.75 10.29 16.72
CA LEU A 172 -2.06 10.05 17.33
C LEU A 172 -2.88 9.22 16.35
N LEU A 173 -3.82 8.42 16.84
CA LEU A 173 -4.71 7.65 15.98
C LEU A 173 -6.15 7.66 16.47
N HIS A 174 -7.05 7.57 15.50
CA HIS A 174 -8.47 7.36 15.71
C HIS A 174 -8.88 6.09 14.97
N TRP A 175 -9.64 5.22 15.66
CA TRP A 175 -10.19 4.02 15.05
C TRP A 175 -11.70 4.15 14.89
N ASN A 176 -12.14 4.19 13.64
CA ASN A 176 -13.54 4.14 13.27
C ASN A 176 -13.94 2.69 12.97
N GLN A 177 -14.50 2.02 13.98
CA GLN A 177 -14.88 0.61 13.87
C GLN A 177 -15.96 0.35 12.82
N SER A 178 -16.93 1.27 12.63
CA SER A 178 -18.05 1.02 11.70
C SER A 178 -17.65 1.06 10.24
N HIS A 179 -16.63 1.85 9.92
CA HIS A 179 -16.08 1.94 8.56
C HIS A 179 -14.80 1.11 8.38
N ASN A 180 -14.39 0.37 9.41
CA ASN A 180 -13.09 -0.33 9.48
C ASN A 180 -11.95 0.57 8.96
N GLN A 181 -11.86 1.78 9.53
CA GLN A 181 -10.93 2.81 9.11
C GLN A 181 -10.07 3.26 10.29
N VAL A 182 -8.76 3.32 10.09
CA VAL A 182 -7.82 3.90 11.05
C VAL A 182 -7.18 5.13 10.42
N GLN A 183 -7.26 6.23 11.16
CA GLN A 183 -6.71 7.51 10.76
C GLN A 183 -5.61 7.91 11.73
N VAL A 184 -4.45 8.29 11.21
CA VAL A 184 -3.26 8.61 12.00
C VAL A 184 -2.80 10.03 11.69
N ALA A 185 -2.73 10.87 12.72
CA ALA A 185 -2.05 12.16 12.66
C ALA A 185 -0.60 11.98 13.10
N LEU A 186 0.35 12.49 12.32
CA LEU A 186 1.77 12.37 12.61
C LEU A 186 2.32 13.65 13.22
N SER A 187 3.24 13.51 14.17
CA SER A 187 3.98 14.65 14.73
C SER A 187 5.03 15.16 13.75
N GLN A 188 5.43 16.43 13.88
CA GLN A 188 6.55 16.98 13.10
C GLN A 188 7.87 16.23 13.31
N VAL A 189 8.05 15.57 14.47
CA VAL A 189 9.25 14.79 14.80
C VAL A 189 9.15 13.31 14.40
N ALA A 190 8.04 12.89 13.76
CA ALA A 190 7.84 11.49 13.39
C ALA A 190 8.78 11.06 12.26
N GLY A 191 9.78 10.25 12.61
CA GLY A 191 10.68 9.59 11.65
C GLY A 191 10.09 8.33 11.02
N PRO A 192 10.83 7.65 10.12
CA PRO A 192 10.37 6.45 9.42
C PRO A 192 9.94 5.31 10.36
N GLU A 193 10.65 5.11 11.47
CA GLU A 193 10.30 4.11 12.47
C GLU A 193 8.97 4.41 13.17
N ALA A 194 8.74 5.68 13.51
CA ALA A 194 7.48 6.12 14.10
C ALA A 194 6.30 5.94 13.14
N ILE A 195 6.51 6.22 11.85
CA ILE A 195 5.49 5.98 10.82
C ILE A 195 5.20 4.49 10.70
N LEU A 196 6.24 3.65 10.67
CA LEU A 196 6.08 2.19 10.64
C LEU A 196 5.36 1.66 11.89
N ARG A 197 5.67 2.22 13.06
CA ARG A 197 4.99 1.91 14.32
C ARG A 197 3.52 2.31 14.28
N ALA A 198 3.22 3.49 13.78
CA ALA A 198 1.85 3.98 13.64
C ALA A 198 1.02 3.13 12.67
N ALA A 199 1.61 2.75 11.54
CA ALA A 199 0.99 1.85 10.57
C ALA A 199 0.74 0.46 11.17
N THR A 200 1.73 -0.09 11.89
CA THR A 200 1.59 -1.35 12.62
C THR A 200 0.46 -1.27 13.65
N HIS A 201 0.36 -0.15 14.38
CA HIS A 201 -0.71 0.08 15.35
C HIS A 201 -2.09 0.03 14.68
N GLY A 202 -2.27 0.77 13.58
CA GLY A 202 -3.54 0.73 12.85
C GLY A 202 -3.90 -0.66 12.32
N LEU A 203 -2.93 -1.38 11.75
CA LEU A 203 -3.16 -2.73 11.23
C LEU A 203 -3.49 -3.74 12.34
N VAL A 204 -2.89 -3.62 13.53
CA VAL A 204 -3.25 -4.45 14.69
C VAL A 204 -4.71 -4.21 15.09
N LEU A 205 -5.16 -2.95 15.14
CA LEU A 205 -6.57 -2.63 15.44
C LEU A 205 -7.52 -3.25 14.41
N GLY A 206 -7.17 -3.20 13.12
CA GLY A 206 -7.92 -3.92 12.08
C GLY A 206 -7.94 -5.44 12.30
N ALA A 207 -6.82 -6.03 12.71
CA ALA A 207 -6.73 -7.47 13.00
C ALA A 207 -7.60 -7.91 14.20
N LEU A 208 -7.96 -6.99 15.10
CA LEU A 208 -8.93 -7.27 16.17
C LEU A 208 -10.35 -7.52 15.62
N GLN A 209 -10.72 -6.89 14.51
CA GLN A 209 -12.02 -7.14 13.85
C GLN A 209 -12.03 -8.43 13.02
N GLU A 210 -10.89 -8.82 12.44
CA GLU A 210 -10.79 -10.06 11.67
C GLU A 210 -10.89 -11.30 12.56
N ASP A 211 -11.41 -12.40 12.00
CA ASP A 211 -11.27 -13.73 12.60
C ASP A 211 -9.91 -14.33 12.24
N GLY A 212 -9.20 -14.86 13.23
CA GLY A 212 -7.91 -15.52 13.02
C GLY A 212 -7.08 -15.64 14.29
N PRO A 213 -6.01 -16.45 14.27
CA PRO A 213 -5.14 -16.59 15.42
C PRO A 213 -4.44 -15.27 15.73
N LEU A 214 -4.39 -14.93 17.01
CA LEU A 214 -3.64 -13.80 17.57
C LEU A 214 -2.83 -14.26 18.78
N PRO A 215 -1.75 -13.54 19.15
CA PRO A 215 -1.12 -13.66 20.45
C PRO A 215 -2.14 -13.47 21.58
N LYS A 216 -1.90 -14.10 22.73
CA LYS A 216 -2.86 -14.11 23.86
C LYS A 216 -3.28 -12.71 24.28
N GLU A 217 -2.33 -11.79 24.36
CA GLU A 217 -2.56 -10.40 24.76
C GLU A 217 -3.50 -9.68 23.79
N LEU A 218 -3.35 -9.92 22.47
CA LEU A 218 -4.22 -9.34 21.45
C LEU A 218 -5.57 -10.07 21.34
N ALA A 219 -5.63 -11.35 21.70
CA ALA A 219 -6.88 -12.11 21.74
C ALA A 219 -7.80 -11.59 22.87
N GLU A 220 -7.24 -11.26 24.04
CA GLU A 220 -7.98 -10.63 25.14
C GLU A 220 -8.54 -9.25 24.72
N LEU A 221 -7.72 -8.44 24.05
CA LEU A 221 -8.16 -7.15 23.49
C LEU A 221 -9.24 -7.30 22.42
N ARG A 222 -9.19 -8.36 21.59
CA ARG A 222 -10.24 -8.63 20.61
C ARG A 222 -11.59 -8.88 21.29
N GLU A 223 -11.62 -9.67 22.35
CA GLU A 223 -12.87 -9.95 23.06
C GLU A 223 -13.45 -8.67 23.67
N GLN A 224 -12.61 -7.81 24.24
CA GLN A 224 -13.02 -6.49 24.74
C GLN A 224 -13.53 -5.58 23.61
N ALA A 225 -12.85 -5.55 22.47
CA ALA A 225 -13.26 -4.77 21.30
C ALA A 225 -14.62 -5.22 20.73
N ARG A 226 -14.93 -6.52 20.80
CA ARG A 226 -16.20 -7.10 20.34
C ARG A 226 -17.33 -6.94 21.36
N ALA A 227 -17.01 -6.94 22.65
CA ALA A 227 -17.98 -6.80 23.74
C ALA A 227 -18.29 -5.35 24.14
N GLY A 228 -17.36 -4.43 23.92
CA GLY A 228 -17.43 -3.05 24.40
C GLY A 228 -18.35 -2.12 23.60
N PRO A 229 -18.82 -1.02 24.20
CA PRO A 229 -19.56 0.01 23.47
C PRO A 229 -18.63 0.74 22.47
N LYS A 230 -19.09 0.94 21.23
CA LYS A 230 -18.36 1.62 20.14
C LYS A 230 -17.84 3.05 20.45
N LYS A 231 -18.19 3.63 21.60
CA LYS A 231 -17.75 4.96 22.05
C LYS A 231 -16.43 4.93 22.83
N GLU A 232 -15.95 3.76 23.26
CA GLU A 232 -14.71 3.62 24.06
C GLU A 232 -13.48 3.30 23.20
N ASN A 233 -13.48 3.67 21.91
CA ASN A 233 -12.39 3.35 20.97
C ASN A 233 -11.02 3.86 21.43
N TRP A 234 -10.97 4.96 22.20
CA TRP A 234 -9.71 5.50 22.72
C TRP A 234 -9.07 4.60 23.80
N VAL A 235 -9.88 3.85 24.57
CA VAL A 235 -9.37 2.91 25.58
C VAL A 235 -8.64 1.79 24.87
N LEU A 236 -9.27 1.20 23.85
CA LEU A 236 -8.67 0.12 23.09
C LEU A 236 -7.42 0.56 22.32
N VAL A 237 -7.43 1.78 21.76
CA VAL A 237 -6.23 2.40 21.16
C VAL A 237 -5.09 2.48 22.18
N ARG A 238 -5.39 2.91 23.41
CA ARG A 238 -4.39 3.01 24.48
C ARG A 238 -3.89 1.65 24.96
N GLU A 239 -4.76 0.66 25.08
CA GLU A 239 -4.34 -0.70 25.48
C GLU A 239 -3.56 -1.40 24.37
N THR A 240 -3.94 -1.21 23.11
CA THR A 240 -3.19 -1.73 21.95
C THR A 240 -1.80 -1.10 21.89
N HIS A 241 -1.68 0.18 22.24
CA HIS A 241 -0.38 0.83 22.39
C HIS A 241 0.51 0.14 23.43
N GLN A 242 -0.03 -0.19 24.61
CA GLN A 242 0.72 -0.90 25.66
C GLN A 242 1.21 -2.28 25.19
N VAL A 243 0.39 -3.00 24.43
CA VAL A 243 0.83 -4.27 23.84
C VAL A 243 1.95 -4.04 22.82
N LEU A 244 1.86 -2.99 22.01
CA LEU A 244 2.87 -2.64 21.02
C LEU A 244 4.22 -2.24 21.63
N ASP A 245 4.28 -1.72 22.84
CA ASP A 245 5.56 -1.46 23.53
C ASP A 245 6.43 -2.72 23.64
N THR A 246 5.80 -3.89 23.74
CA THR A 246 6.50 -5.18 23.81
C THR A 246 6.61 -5.87 22.46
N LEU A 247 5.59 -5.72 21.61
CA LEU A 247 5.46 -6.45 20.34
C LEU A 247 6.22 -5.77 19.21
N PHE A 248 6.13 -4.44 19.09
CA PHE A 248 6.74 -3.68 18.00
C PHE A 248 8.27 -3.81 17.97
N PRO A 249 9.03 -3.73 19.09
CA PRO A 249 10.47 -3.92 19.04
C PRO A 249 10.90 -5.31 18.55
N LYS A 250 10.13 -6.36 18.87
CA LYS A 250 10.36 -7.72 18.36
C LYS A 250 10.09 -7.79 16.87
N PHE A 251 8.98 -7.22 16.43
CA PHE A 251 8.60 -7.15 15.03
C PHE A 251 9.62 -6.37 14.20
N LEU A 252 10.04 -5.19 14.65
CA LEU A 252 11.03 -4.34 14.00
C LEU A 252 12.38 -5.06 13.86
N LYS A 253 12.85 -5.71 14.92
CA LYS A 253 14.07 -6.53 14.86
C LYS A 253 13.92 -7.70 13.89
N GLY A 254 12.75 -8.36 13.86
CA GLY A 254 12.44 -9.42 12.92
C GLY A 254 12.45 -8.94 11.46
N LEU A 255 11.89 -7.75 11.18
CA LEU A 255 11.95 -7.11 9.87
C LEU A 255 13.39 -6.87 9.42
N GLN A 256 14.21 -6.27 10.29
CA GLN A 256 15.62 -6.00 10.01
C GLN A 256 16.41 -7.29 9.77
N ALA A 257 16.20 -8.32 10.61
CA ALA A 257 16.86 -9.61 10.48
C ALA A 257 16.47 -10.35 9.18
N ALA A 258 15.22 -10.22 8.73
CA ALA A 258 14.73 -10.81 7.49
C ALA A 258 15.16 -10.03 6.23
N GLY A 259 15.84 -8.89 6.37
CA GLY A 259 16.36 -8.08 5.26
C GLY A 259 15.42 -6.98 4.77
N TRP A 260 14.39 -6.60 5.53
CA TRP A 260 13.56 -5.44 5.20
C TRP A 260 14.27 -4.13 5.54
N LYS A 261 14.13 -3.14 4.64
CA LYS A 261 14.53 -1.76 4.91
C LYS A 261 13.45 -1.08 5.76
N THR A 262 13.77 -0.81 7.02
CA THR A 262 12.86 -0.15 7.97
C THR A 262 13.02 1.37 8.00
N GLU A 263 14.16 1.89 7.52
CA GLU A 263 14.44 3.33 7.41
C GLU A 263 13.75 3.98 6.20
N LYS A 264 13.31 3.16 5.23
CA LYS A 264 12.64 3.60 4.00
C LYS A 264 11.44 2.71 3.74
N HIS A 265 10.26 3.30 3.58
CA HIS A 265 9.03 2.60 3.30
C HIS A 265 8.30 3.23 2.10
N HIS A 266 7.44 2.44 1.47
CA HIS A 266 6.49 2.88 0.44
C HIS A 266 5.04 2.86 0.99
N LEU A 267 4.88 3.12 2.29
CA LEU A 267 3.58 3.43 2.87
C LEU A 267 3.08 4.77 2.31
N GLU A 268 1.80 4.85 1.99
CA GLU A 268 1.15 6.10 1.58
C GLU A 268 0.97 6.98 2.83
N VAL A 269 1.69 8.10 2.87
CA VAL A 269 1.67 9.05 3.98
C VAL A 269 1.35 10.43 3.44
N ASP A 270 0.21 10.97 3.87
CA ASP A 270 -0.21 12.33 3.55
C ASP A 270 0.73 13.37 4.19
N GLU A 271 0.66 14.59 3.68
CA GLU A 271 1.58 15.68 4.03
C GLU A 271 1.32 16.28 5.42
N TRP A 272 0.18 16.00 6.06
CA TRP A 272 -0.17 16.69 7.30
C TRP A 272 0.70 16.25 8.47
N ARG A 273 1.20 17.25 9.19
CA ARG A 273 1.91 17.09 10.46
C ARG A 273 1.29 18.03 11.48
N ALA A 274 1.19 17.59 12.72
CA ALA A 274 0.69 18.39 13.81
C ALA A 274 1.66 18.40 15.00
N THR A 275 1.47 19.36 15.90
CA THR A 275 2.27 19.46 17.12
C THR A 275 1.31 19.49 18.29
N TRP A 276 1.53 18.61 19.26
CA TRP A 276 0.85 18.59 20.53
C TRP A 276 1.90 18.45 21.64
N PRO A 277 1.62 18.92 22.85
CA PRO A 277 2.52 18.69 23.97
C PRO A 277 2.63 17.19 24.21
N LEU A 278 3.80 16.61 23.94
CA LEU A 278 4.11 15.26 24.40
C LEU A 278 4.14 15.30 25.93
N SER A 279 3.45 14.36 26.58
CA SER A 279 3.47 14.28 28.04
C SER A 279 4.93 14.23 28.49
N PRO A 280 5.44 15.21 29.26
CA PRO A 280 6.82 15.21 29.68
C PRO A 280 7.12 13.92 30.45
N GLU A 281 8.24 13.27 30.16
CA GLU A 281 8.77 12.23 31.03
C GLU A 281 8.74 12.78 32.45
N LYS A 282 8.09 12.07 33.37
CA LYS A 282 8.19 12.40 34.80
C LYS A 282 9.67 12.36 35.13
N LYS A 283 10.32 13.53 35.22
CA LYS A 283 11.65 13.66 35.80
C LYS A 283 11.56 13.02 37.18
N VAL A 284 12.19 11.86 37.32
CA VAL A 284 12.43 11.26 38.62
C VAL A 284 13.39 12.23 39.32
N LEU A 285 12.84 13.02 40.24
CA LEU A 285 13.58 13.91 41.14
C LEU A 285 14.29 13.08 42.20
#